data_AF-M7BXQ4-F1
#
_entry.id   AF-M7BXQ4-F1
#
_cell.length_a   1.000
_cell.length_b   1.000
_cell.length_c   1.000
_cell.angle_alpha   90.00
_cell.angle_beta   90.00
_cell.angle_gamma   90.00
#
_symmetry.space_group_name_H-M   'P 1'
#
loop_
_entity.id
_entity.type
_entity.pdbx_description
1 polymer ?
#
loop_
_entity_poly.entity_id
_entity_poly.type
_entity_poly.pdbx_seq_one_letter_code
_entity_poly.pdbx_strand_id
1 'polypeptide(L)'
;RLLYLLQQETSSTELRTECAVVLGSLAMGTENNVKSLLDCHIIPALLQGLLSPELKFIEACLRCLRTIFTSPVTPEELLYTDATVIPHLMALLSRSRYTQEYICQIFSHCCKGPDHQTILFNHGAVQNIAHLLSSTSYKVRMQALKCFSVLAFENPQVSMTLVNVLVDGELLPQIFVKMLQRDKPIEMQLTSAKCLTYMCRAGAIQTDDNCIVLKTLPSLVRMCSKERLLEERVEGAETLAYLIETDVELQRIASITDHLIAMLSDYFKYPSSVSAITDIKRLDHDLKHAHELRQAAFKLYASLGANDEDIRKKIIETENMMDRIVNGLSESSIKVRLSAVRCLHSLSRSVQQLRTSFQDHAVWKPLMKVLQNAPDEVLVVASSTLCNLLLEFSPSKEPILESGAIELLCSLTQSENLALRVNGIWALMNMAFQAEQKIKADILQGLSTEQLFQLLSDSDVNVLMKTLGLLRNLLSTRPHIDQIMSTHGKQIMQAVTLILEGEHNIEVKEQTLCILANIADGTTAKELIMTNDDILQKIKYYMSHSNAKLQLAAMFCISNLIWNEEEGSQERQDKLRDIGIVDILHKLSQSSDPNLCDKAKTALQQYLA
;
A
#
# COMPACT_ATOMS: atom_id res chain seq x y z
N ARG A 1 -37.06 -16.09 -27.69
CA ARG A 1 -38.53 -16.21 -27.59
C ARG A 1 -39.07 -15.70 -26.25
N LEU A 2 -38.56 -16.15 -25.10
CA LEU A 2 -38.98 -15.61 -23.79
C LEU A 2 -38.78 -14.09 -23.66
N LEU A 3 -37.62 -13.59 -24.08
CA LEU A 3 -37.33 -12.15 -24.08
C LEU A 3 -38.31 -11.35 -24.95
N TYR A 4 -38.64 -11.88 -26.13
CA TYR A 4 -39.64 -11.28 -27.01
C TYR A 4 -40.99 -11.17 -26.30
N LEU A 5 -41.50 -12.26 -25.71
CA LEU A 5 -42.77 -12.25 -24.97
C LEU A 5 -42.75 -11.30 -23.76
N LEU A 6 -41.61 -11.14 -23.09
CA LEU A 6 -41.43 -10.19 -21.99
C LEU A 6 -41.60 -8.72 -22.44
N GLN A 7 -41.13 -8.40 -23.64
CA GLN A 7 -41.13 -7.04 -24.21
C GLN A 7 -42.42 -6.66 -24.93
N GLN A 8 -43.21 -7.64 -25.39
CA GLN A 8 -44.45 -7.38 -26.13
C GLN A 8 -45.54 -6.82 -25.20
N GLU A 9 -45.98 -5.59 -25.45
CA GLU A 9 -47.07 -4.93 -24.69
C GLU A 9 -48.43 -5.65 -24.84
N THR A 10 -48.62 -6.38 -25.93
CA THR A 10 -49.83 -7.18 -26.20
C THR A 10 -49.89 -8.47 -25.37
N SER A 11 -48.79 -8.88 -24.74
CA SER A 11 -48.76 -10.07 -23.88
C SER A 11 -49.39 -9.75 -22.52
N SER A 12 -50.17 -10.69 -21.98
CA SER A 12 -50.74 -10.52 -20.63
C SER A 12 -49.64 -10.32 -19.59
N THR A 13 -49.91 -9.53 -18.56
CA THR A 13 -48.97 -9.28 -17.46
C THR A 13 -48.59 -10.56 -16.72
N GLU A 14 -49.51 -11.52 -16.64
CA GLU A 14 -49.26 -12.88 -16.14
C GLU A 14 -48.21 -13.61 -16.99
N LEU A 15 -48.37 -13.63 -18.32
CA LEU A 15 -47.42 -14.28 -19.22
C LEU A 15 -46.03 -13.60 -19.15
N ARG A 16 -46.00 -12.27 -19.12
CA ARG A 16 -44.74 -11.51 -18.96
C ARG A 16 -44.07 -11.81 -17.63
N THR A 17 -44.85 -11.95 -16.55
CA THR A 17 -44.36 -12.35 -15.23
C THR A 17 -43.72 -13.73 -15.27
N GLU A 18 -44.40 -14.74 -15.82
CA GLU A 18 -43.85 -16.08 -15.97
C GLU A 18 -42.59 -16.08 -16.84
N CYS A 19 -42.55 -15.27 -17.92
CA CYS A 19 -41.34 -15.11 -18.72
C CYS A 19 -40.16 -14.57 -17.89
N ALA A 20 -40.38 -13.53 -17.07
CA ALA A 20 -39.34 -13.00 -16.18
C ALA A 20 -38.89 -14.03 -15.13
N VAL A 21 -39.82 -14.83 -14.58
CA VAL A 21 -39.49 -15.92 -13.65
C VAL A 21 -38.60 -16.97 -14.31
N VAL A 22 -38.97 -17.45 -15.50
CA VAL A 22 -38.20 -18.46 -16.23
C VAL A 22 -36.81 -17.94 -16.59
N LEU A 23 -36.70 -16.69 -17.05
CA LEU A 23 -35.41 -16.05 -17.31
C LEU A 23 -34.55 -15.93 -16.04
N GLY A 24 -35.17 -15.60 -14.90
CA GLY A 24 -34.51 -15.61 -13.60
C GLY A 24 -33.99 -16.99 -13.20
N SER A 25 -34.75 -18.05 -13.46
CA SER A 25 -34.32 -19.42 -13.23
C SER A 25 -33.17 -19.85 -14.13
N LEU A 26 -33.15 -19.40 -15.40
CA LEU A 26 -32.01 -19.61 -16.29
C LEU A 26 -30.76 -18.89 -15.79
N ALA A 27 -30.89 -17.69 -15.25
CA ALA A 27 -29.78 -16.94 -14.65
C ALA A 27 -29.21 -17.60 -13.39
N MET A 28 -29.99 -18.42 -12.67
CA MET A 28 -29.50 -19.21 -11.53
C MET A 28 -28.69 -20.46 -11.93
N GLY A 29 -28.55 -20.73 -13.23
CA GLY A 29 -27.76 -21.85 -13.74
C GLY A 29 -26.26 -21.60 -13.63
N THR A 30 -25.55 -21.76 -14.74
CA THR A 30 -24.10 -21.53 -14.83
C THR A 30 -23.77 -20.09 -15.21
N GLU A 31 -22.52 -19.68 -15.02
CA GLU A 31 -22.01 -18.40 -15.56
C GLU A 31 -22.23 -18.28 -17.07
N ASN A 32 -22.17 -19.39 -17.81
CA ASN A 32 -22.48 -19.41 -19.25
C ASN A 32 -23.94 -19.07 -19.53
N ASN A 33 -24.87 -19.49 -18.66
CA ASN A 33 -26.27 -19.10 -18.79
C ASN A 33 -26.42 -17.58 -18.62
N VAL A 34 -25.75 -16.98 -17.64
CA VAL A 34 -25.77 -15.53 -17.45
C VAL A 34 -25.18 -14.81 -18.67
N LYS A 35 -24.01 -15.25 -19.17
CA LYS A 35 -23.40 -14.70 -20.39
C LYS A 35 -24.35 -14.74 -21.59
N SER A 36 -24.97 -15.88 -21.86
CA SER A 36 -25.95 -16.00 -22.95
C SER A 36 -27.15 -15.06 -22.80
N LEU A 37 -27.59 -14.79 -21.57
CA LEU A 37 -28.67 -13.82 -21.32
C LEU A 37 -28.20 -12.38 -21.55
N LEU A 38 -26.96 -12.05 -21.16
CA LEU A 38 -26.33 -10.74 -21.43
C LEU A 38 -26.17 -10.49 -22.92
N ASP A 39 -25.71 -11.49 -23.69
CA ASP A 39 -25.60 -11.44 -25.16
C ASP A 39 -26.94 -11.17 -25.84
N CYS A 40 -28.04 -11.56 -25.20
CA CYS A 40 -29.40 -11.28 -25.66
C CYS A 40 -29.94 -9.91 -25.21
N HIS A 41 -29.13 -9.05 -24.58
CA HIS A 41 -29.55 -7.76 -24.01
C HIS A 41 -30.71 -7.87 -23.01
N ILE A 42 -30.63 -8.84 -22.09
CA ILE A 42 -31.68 -9.05 -21.08
C ILE A 42 -31.88 -7.87 -20.12
N ILE A 43 -30.81 -7.15 -19.74
CA ILE A 43 -30.86 -6.10 -18.71
C ILE A 43 -31.81 -4.96 -19.14
N PRO A 44 -31.65 -4.34 -20.33
CA PRO A 44 -32.60 -3.34 -20.82
C PRO A 44 -34.06 -3.81 -20.83
N ALA A 45 -34.30 -5.07 -21.22
CA ALA A 45 -35.66 -5.63 -21.28
C ALA A 45 -36.30 -5.74 -19.89
N LEU A 46 -35.51 -6.14 -18.87
CA LEU A 46 -35.99 -6.23 -17.50
C LEU A 46 -36.16 -4.85 -16.87
N LEU A 47 -35.26 -3.90 -17.13
CA LEU A 47 -35.38 -2.50 -16.69
C LEU A 47 -36.64 -1.84 -17.26
N GLN A 48 -36.94 -2.06 -18.54
CA GLN A 48 -38.20 -1.62 -19.15
C GLN A 48 -39.42 -2.25 -18.45
N GLY A 49 -39.30 -3.52 -18.02
CA GLY A 49 -40.34 -4.20 -17.25
C GLY A 49 -40.67 -3.50 -15.92
N LEU A 50 -39.70 -2.81 -15.32
CA LEU A 50 -39.88 -2.06 -14.07
C LEU A 50 -40.77 -0.83 -14.20
N LEU A 51 -41.10 -0.39 -15.42
CA LEU A 51 -42.04 0.72 -15.66
C LEU A 51 -43.51 0.29 -15.56
N SER A 52 -43.78 -1.02 -15.41
CA SER A 52 -45.13 -1.54 -15.25
C SER A 52 -45.78 -1.10 -13.92
N PRO A 53 -47.11 -0.90 -13.87
CA PRO A 53 -47.82 -0.67 -12.62
C PRO A 53 -47.98 -1.95 -11.77
N GLU A 54 -47.81 -3.13 -12.36
CA GLU A 54 -48.11 -4.42 -11.72
C GLU A 54 -46.97 -4.90 -10.81
N LEU A 55 -47.21 -4.88 -9.50
CA LEU A 55 -46.19 -5.20 -8.49
C LEU A 55 -45.59 -6.61 -8.66
N LYS A 56 -46.40 -7.63 -8.96
CA LYS A 56 -45.91 -9.00 -9.16
C LYS A 56 -44.93 -9.10 -10.33
N PHE A 57 -45.18 -8.34 -11.39
CA PHE A 57 -44.31 -8.29 -12.55
C PHE A 57 -43.01 -7.55 -12.24
N ILE A 58 -43.10 -6.39 -11.58
CA ILE A 58 -41.93 -5.64 -11.08
C ILE A 58 -41.04 -6.55 -10.21
N GLU A 59 -41.62 -7.26 -9.25
CA GLU A 59 -40.89 -8.17 -8.37
C GLU A 59 -40.21 -9.32 -9.14
N ALA A 60 -40.86 -9.87 -10.16
CA ALA A 60 -40.26 -10.88 -11.02
C ALA A 60 -39.07 -10.33 -11.82
N CYS A 61 -39.19 -9.12 -12.39
CA CYS A 61 -38.11 -8.43 -13.08
C CYS A 61 -36.94 -8.10 -12.14
N LEU A 62 -37.20 -7.53 -10.97
CA LEU A 62 -36.17 -7.22 -9.97
C LEU A 62 -35.47 -8.48 -9.46
N ARG A 63 -36.21 -9.57 -9.24
CA ARG A 63 -35.61 -10.85 -8.84
C ARG A 63 -34.65 -11.36 -9.90
N CYS A 64 -35.03 -11.28 -11.17
CA CYS A 64 -34.19 -11.68 -12.29
C CYS A 64 -32.95 -10.77 -12.42
N LEU A 65 -33.14 -9.44 -12.37
CA LEU A 65 -32.04 -8.46 -12.38
C LEU A 65 -31.05 -8.71 -11.23
N ARG A 66 -31.56 -8.94 -10.02
CA ARG A 66 -30.73 -9.30 -8.86
C ARG A 66 -29.87 -10.51 -9.14
N THR A 67 -30.44 -11.59 -9.70
CA THR A 67 -29.67 -12.81 -10.00
C THR A 67 -28.58 -12.53 -11.03
N ILE A 68 -28.90 -11.76 -12.08
CA ILE A 68 -27.94 -11.38 -13.12
C ILE A 68 -26.80 -10.55 -12.54
N PHE A 69 -27.12 -9.49 -11.79
CA PHE A 69 -26.11 -8.58 -11.22
C PHE A 69 -25.32 -9.15 -10.04
N THR A 70 -25.81 -10.23 -9.40
CA THR A 70 -25.04 -10.95 -8.37
C THR A 70 -23.97 -11.87 -9.00
N SER A 71 -24.07 -12.17 -10.29
CA SER A 71 -23.13 -13.04 -11.00
C SER A 71 -21.79 -12.33 -11.24
N PRO A 72 -20.64 -13.01 -11.02
CA PRO A 72 -19.31 -12.41 -11.22
C PRO A 72 -18.99 -12.10 -12.69
N VAL A 73 -19.78 -12.60 -13.64
CA VAL A 73 -19.58 -12.36 -15.08
C VAL A 73 -20.39 -11.19 -15.63
N THR A 74 -21.21 -10.56 -14.80
CA THR A 74 -22.00 -9.38 -15.18
C THR A 74 -21.22 -8.11 -14.83
N PRO A 75 -20.87 -7.26 -15.81
CA PRO A 75 -20.23 -5.97 -15.53
C PRO A 75 -21.17 -5.05 -14.74
N GLU A 76 -20.70 -4.54 -13.60
CA GLU A 76 -21.48 -3.67 -12.73
C GLU A 76 -21.82 -2.32 -13.36
N GLU A 77 -21.00 -1.85 -14.31
CA GLU A 77 -21.17 -0.55 -14.98
C GLU A 77 -22.50 -0.48 -15.74
N LEU A 78 -23.01 -1.63 -16.18
CA LEU A 78 -24.30 -1.73 -16.87
C LEU A 78 -25.46 -1.17 -16.05
N LEU A 79 -25.39 -1.21 -14.71
CA LEU A 79 -26.42 -0.61 -13.84
C LEU A 79 -26.41 0.92 -13.92
N TYR A 80 -25.25 1.53 -14.20
CA TYR A 80 -25.03 2.97 -14.15
C TYR A 80 -24.99 3.64 -15.53
N THR A 81 -25.21 2.87 -16.62
CA THR A 81 -25.21 3.38 -18.00
C THR A 81 -26.32 4.41 -18.28
N ASP A 82 -27.50 4.20 -17.71
CA ASP A 82 -28.65 5.10 -17.83
C ASP A 82 -28.91 5.79 -16.49
N ALA A 83 -28.77 7.12 -16.49
CA ALA A 83 -28.91 7.96 -15.30
C ALA A 83 -30.31 7.88 -14.67
N THR A 84 -31.33 7.38 -15.39
CA THR A 84 -32.69 7.23 -14.87
C THR A 84 -32.89 5.96 -14.03
N VAL A 85 -32.01 4.97 -14.19
CA VAL A 85 -32.16 3.63 -13.56
C VAL A 85 -32.06 3.72 -12.05
N ILE A 86 -31.04 4.39 -11.50
CA ILE A 86 -30.85 4.51 -10.06
C ILE A 86 -32.03 5.25 -9.39
N PRO A 87 -32.45 6.45 -9.85
CA PRO A 87 -33.66 7.10 -9.35
C PRO A 87 -34.90 6.19 -9.38
N HIS A 88 -35.10 5.46 -10.49
CA HIS A 88 -36.26 4.58 -10.65
C HIS A 88 -36.23 3.42 -9.65
N LEU A 89 -35.07 2.78 -9.47
CA LEU A 89 -34.89 1.74 -8.46
C LEU A 89 -35.15 2.29 -7.04
N MET A 90 -34.69 3.50 -6.72
CA MET A 90 -34.99 4.14 -5.43
C MET A 90 -36.49 4.35 -5.22
N ALA A 91 -37.22 4.80 -6.25
CA ALA A 91 -38.67 4.98 -6.18
C ALA A 91 -39.43 3.66 -5.96
N LEU A 92 -38.87 2.53 -6.43
CA LEU A 92 -39.47 1.21 -6.25
C LEU A 92 -39.19 0.57 -4.88
N LEU A 93 -38.23 1.11 -4.12
CA LEU A 93 -37.77 0.53 -2.86
C LEU A 93 -38.88 0.47 -1.79
N SER A 94 -39.84 1.40 -1.78
CA SER A 94 -40.94 1.43 -0.81
C SER A 94 -42.14 0.54 -1.16
N ARG A 95 -42.16 -0.11 -2.33
CA ARG A 95 -43.36 -0.80 -2.83
C ARG A 95 -43.65 -2.13 -2.14
N SER A 96 -42.63 -2.91 -1.76
CA SER A 96 -42.80 -4.16 -1.02
C SER A 96 -41.52 -4.60 -0.34
N ARG A 97 -41.61 -5.57 0.58
CA ARG A 97 -40.42 -6.21 1.18
C ARG A 97 -39.50 -6.87 0.15
N TYR A 98 -40.06 -7.33 -0.98
CA TYR A 98 -39.29 -7.98 -2.03
C TYR A 98 -38.54 -6.96 -2.87
N THR A 99 -39.16 -5.80 -3.17
CA THR A 99 -38.45 -4.72 -3.85
C THR A 99 -37.30 -4.20 -2.99
N GLN A 100 -37.53 -3.99 -1.70
CA GLN A 100 -36.47 -3.65 -0.72
C GLN A 100 -35.30 -4.65 -0.76
N GLU A 101 -35.60 -5.94 -0.62
CA GLU A 101 -34.58 -7.01 -0.62
C GLU A 101 -33.77 -7.02 -1.93
N TYR A 102 -34.44 -7.04 -3.08
CA TYR A 102 -33.77 -7.20 -4.37
C TYR A 102 -32.99 -5.96 -4.78
N ILE A 103 -33.53 -4.75 -4.54
CA ILE A 103 -32.86 -3.50 -4.90
C ILE A 103 -31.62 -3.29 -4.03
N CYS A 104 -31.73 -3.49 -2.72
CA CYS A 104 -30.55 -3.42 -1.84
C CYS A 104 -29.50 -4.46 -2.24
N GLN A 105 -29.91 -5.68 -2.60
CA GLN A 105 -28.95 -6.68 -3.05
C GLN A 105 -28.28 -6.30 -4.39
N ILE A 106 -29.01 -5.71 -5.34
CA ILE A 106 -28.43 -5.18 -6.59
C ILE A 106 -27.38 -4.10 -6.24
N PHE A 107 -27.75 -3.10 -5.43
CA PHE A 107 -26.84 -2.02 -5.06
C PHE A 107 -25.62 -2.52 -4.30
N SER A 108 -25.76 -3.48 -3.37
CA SER A 108 -24.62 -4.02 -2.64
C SER A 108 -23.63 -4.78 -3.53
N HIS A 109 -24.08 -5.35 -4.64
CA HIS A 109 -23.21 -6.07 -5.57
C HIS A 109 -22.59 -5.14 -6.62
N CYS A 110 -23.35 -4.20 -7.16
CA CYS A 110 -22.90 -3.30 -8.23
C CYS A 110 -22.12 -2.07 -7.72
N CYS A 111 -22.19 -1.74 -6.43
CA CYS A 111 -21.41 -0.64 -5.87
C CYS A 111 -19.98 -1.10 -5.55
N LYS A 112 -19.07 -0.97 -6.54
CA LYS A 112 -17.68 -1.42 -6.44
C LYS A 112 -16.62 -0.34 -6.18
N GLY A 113 -16.95 0.94 -6.33
CA GLY A 113 -15.97 2.02 -6.18
C GLY A 113 -16.57 3.41 -5.95
N PRO A 114 -15.72 4.44 -5.79
CA PRO A 114 -16.13 5.80 -5.42
C PRO A 114 -17.19 6.44 -6.33
N ASP A 115 -17.11 6.21 -7.63
CA ASP A 115 -18.07 6.77 -8.59
C ASP A 115 -19.47 6.18 -8.38
N HIS A 116 -19.55 4.85 -8.24
CA HIS A 116 -20.80 4.15 -7.94
C HIS A 116 -21.41 4.60 -6.60
N GLN A 117 -20.57 4.74 -5.56
CA GLN A 117 -21.00 5.24 -4.25
C GLN A 117 -21.55 6.66 -4.36
N THR A 118 -20.89 7.53 -5.11
CA THR A 118 -21.31 8.92 -5.32
C THR A 118 -22.62 9.01 -6.08
N ILE A 119 -22.82 8.19 -7.12
CA ILE A 119 -24.10 8.12 -7.84
C ILE A 119 -25.22 7.69 -6.91
N LEU A 120 -25.04 6.61 -6.13
CA LEU A 120 -26.05 6.15 -5.17
C LEU A 120 -26.34 7.20 -4.11
N PHE A 121 -25.29 7.82 -3.56
CA PHE A 121 -25.38 8.87 -2.56
C PHE A 121 -26.18 10.07 -3.05
N ASN A 122 -25.86 10.59 -4.24
CA ASN A 122 -26.54 11.76 -4.83
C ASN A 122 -28.02 11.50 -5.14
N HIS A 123 -28.40 10.24 -5.39
CA HIS A 123 -29.79 9.83 -5.59
C HIS A 123 -30.50 9.39 -4.30
N GLY A 124 -29.95 9.75 -3.14
CA GLY A 124 -30.62 9.59 -1.85
C GLY A 124 -30.60 8.17 -1.28
N ALA A 125 -29.65 7.32 -1.70
CA ALA A 125 -29.52 5.94 -1.20
C ALA A 125 -29.49 5.88 0.33
N VAL A 126 -28.76 6.81 0.97
CA VAL A 126 -28.61 6.86 2.43
C VAL A 126 -29.96 7.03 3.11
N GLN A 127 -30.73 8.05 2.71
CA GLN A 127 -32.03 8.38 3.30
C GLN A 127 -33.06 7.29 3.00
N ASN A 128 -33.06 6.77 1.77
CA ASN A 128 -34.03 5.77 1.33
C ASN A 128 -33.77 4.38 1.94
N ILE A 129 -32.52 4.03 2.28
CA ILE A 129 -32.18 2.69 2.79
C ILE A 129 -32.07 2.66 4.32
N ALA A 130 -31.76 3.79 4.98
CA ALA A 130 -31.48 3.81 6.43
C ALA A 130 -32.60 3.19 7.29
N HIS A 131 -33.86 3.55 7.00
CA HIS A 131 -35.02 3.00 7.73
C HIS A 131 -35.19 1.47 7.58
N LEU A 132 -34.63 0.87 6.53
CA LEU A 132 -34.67 -0.58 6.32
C LEU A 132 -33.83 -1.35 7.34
N LEU A 133 -32.88 -0.70 8.02
CA LEU A 133 -32.12 -1.30 9.13
C LEU A 133 -33.03 -1.66 10.32
N SER A 134 -34.17 -0.99 10.46
CA SER A 134 -35.19 -1.29 11.48
C SER A 134 -36.26 -2.26 10.98
N SER A 135 -36.18 -2.76 9.74
CA SER A 135 -37.18 -3.68 9.17
C SER A 135 -37.35 -4.95 10.01
N THR A 136 -38.59 -5.44 10.17
CA THR A 136 -38.88 -6.71 10.83
C THR A 136 -38.39 -7.92 10.03
N SER A 137 -38.14 -7.75 8.72
CA SER A 137 -37.59 -8.79 7.86
C SER A 137 -36.07 -8.84 7.97
N TYR A 138 -35.52 -9.95 8.48
CA TYR A 138 -34.08 -10.20 8.52
C TYR A 138 -33.43 -10.02 7.14
N LYS A 139 -34.08 -10.54 6.07
CA LYS A 139 -33.54 -10.46 4.72
C LYS A 139 -33.36 -9.01 4.26
N VAL A 140 -34.38 -8.18 4.44
CA VAL A 140 -34.33 -6.75 4.09
C VAL A 140 -33.26 -6.04 4.90
N ARG A 141 -33.25 -6.26 6.22
CA ARG A 141 -32.28 -5.66 7.13
C ARG A 141 -30.84 -5.98 6.74
N MET A 142 -30.57 -7.24 6.40
CA MET A 142 -29.23 -7.66 5.99
C MET A 142 -28.80 -7.08 4.65
N GLN A 143 -29.68 -6.99 3.66
CA GLN A 143 -29.31 -6.35 2.40
C GLN A 143 -29.07 -4.85 2.58
N ALA A 144 -29.88 -4.16 3.39
CA ALA A 144 -29.66 -2.77 3.75
C ALA A 144 -28.28 -2.58 4.43
N LEU A 145 -27.94 -3.44 5.39
CA LEU A 145 -26.64 -3.42 6.07
C LEU A 145 -25.48 -3.62 5.09
N LYS A 146 -25.61 -4.55 4.13
CA LYS A 146 -24.62 -4.76 3.06
C LYS A 146 -24.47 -3.52 2.17
N CYS A 147 -25.56 -2.82 1.82
CA CYS A 147 -25.48 -1.54 1.12
C CYS A 147 -24.65 -0.52 1.89
N PHE A 148 -24.89 -0.36 3.19
CA PHE A 148 -24.10 0.58 4.00
C PHE A 148 -22.62 0.20 4.06
N SER A 149 -22.29 -1.09 4.09
CA SER A 149 -20.89 -1.53 4.06
C SER A 149 -20.19 -1.09 2.77
N VAL A 150 -20.81 -1.28 1.60
CA VAL A 150 -20.18 -0.88 0.34
C VAL A 150 -20.20 0.64 0.12
N LEU A 151 -21.16 1.37 0.70
CA LEU A 151 -21.19 2.83 0.67
C LEU A 151 -20.09 3.46 1.52
N ALA A 152 -19.74 2.84 2.65
CA ALA A 152 -18.72 3.33 3.57
C ALA A 152 -17.28 3.04 3.12
N PHE A 153 -17.07 2.02 2.27
CA PHE A 153 -15.74 1.54 1.91
C PHE A 153 -14.90 2.61 1.18
N GLU A 154 -13.79 3.04 1.78
CA GLU A 154 -12.81 3.97 1.18
C GLU A 154 -13.42 5.29 0.66
N ASN A 155 -14.51 5.77 1.26
CA ASN A 155 -15.17 7.01 0.87
C ASN A 155 -15.40 7.94 2.07
N PRO A 156 -14.50 8.93 2.28
CA PRO A 156 -14.60 9.89 3.38
C PRO A 156 -15.89 10.72 3.34
N GLN A 157 -16.31 11.19 2.17
CA GLN A 157 -17.50 12.04 2.03
C GLN A 157 -18.78 11.29 2.45
N VAL A 158 -18.97 10.09 1.92
CA VAL A 158 -20.14 9.27 2.24
C VAL A 158 -20.08 8.86 3.72
N SER A 159 -18.93 8.40 4.21
CA SER A 159 -18.76 7.97 5.61
C SER A 159 -19.05 9.08 6.63
N MET A 160 -18.60 10.32 6.37
CA MET A 160 -18.90 11.49 7.19
C MET A 160 -20.40 11.82 7.23
N THR A 161 -21.14 11.49 6.18
CA THR A 161 -22.60 11.61 6.19
C THR A 161 -23.22 10.48 7.00
N LEU A 162 -22.77 9.24 6.80
CA LEU A 162 -23.32 8.05 7.46
C LEU A 162 -23.28 8.14 8.99
N VAL A 163 -22.20 8.66 9.59
CA VAL A 163 -22.10 8.80 11.06
C VAL A 163 -23.20 9.68 11.67
N ASN A 164 -23.77 10.60 10.88
CA ASN A 164 -24.77 11.57 11.32
C ASN A 164 -26.21 11.19 10.98
N VAL A 165 -26.42 10.06 10.29
CA VAL A 165 -27.76 9.61 9.89
C VAL A 165 -28.50 9.04 11.09
N LEU A 166 -29.72 9.53 11.30
CA LEU A 166 -30.64 9.08 12.35
C LEU A 166 -31.66 8.09 11.79
N VAL A 167 -31.84 6.96 12.48
CA VAL A 167 -32.94 6.02 12.26
C VAL A 167 -33.61 5.78 13.60
N ASP A 168 -34.91 6.03 13.67
CA ASP A 168 -35.71 5.92 14.91
C ASP A 168 -35.10 6.65 16.13
N GLY A 169 -34.41 7.78 15.87
CA GLY A 169 -33.77 8.62 16.89
C GLY A 169 -32.35 8.20 17.28
N GLU A 170 -31.77 7.17 16.65
CA GLU A 170 -30.42 6.68 16.93
C GLU A 170 -29.48 6.87 15.74
N LEU A 171 -28.21 7.16 16.02
CA LEU A 171 -27.20 7.33 14.98
C LEU A 171 -26.82 5.96 14.39
N LEU A 172 -26.51 5.91 13.09
CA LEU A 172 -26.10 4.66 12.43
C LEU A 172 -24.99 3.88 13.17
N PRO A 173 -23.91 4.50 13.68
CA PRO A 173 -22.90 3.77 14.45
C PRO A 173 -23.48 3.04 15.68
N GLN A 174 -24.48 3.62 16.35
CA GLN A 174 -25.14 2.99 17.50
C GLN A 174 -25.98 1.77 17.06
N ILE A 175 -26.65 1.87 15.92
CA ILE A 175 -27.42 0.78 15.33
C ILE A 175 -26.49 -0.37 14.93
N PHE A 176 -25.36 -0.06 14.31
CA PHE A 176 -24.32 -1.05 13.99
C PHE A 176 -23.76 -1.69 15.27
N VAL A 177 -23.51 -0.93 16.33
CA VAL A 177 -23.10 -1.51 17.62
C VAL A 177 -24.14 -2.48 18.20
N LYS A 178 -25.44 -2.21 18.04
CA LYS A 178 -26.50 -3.16 18.43
C LYS A 178 -26.51 -4.43 17.57
N MET A 179 -26.16 -4.31 16.30
CA MET A 179 -26.03 -5.44 15.37
C MET A 179 -24.77 -6.31 15.62
N LEU A 180 -23.79 -5.82 16.40
CA LEU A 180 -22.63 -6.58 16.86
C LEU A 180 -22.89 -7.50 18.07
N GLN A 181 -24.06 -7.41 18.70
CA GLN A 181 -24.35 -8.16 19.92
C GLN A 181 -24.32 -9.69 19.69
N ARG A 182 -23.95 -10.45 20.72
CA ARG A 182 -23.69 -11.90 20.62
C ARG A 182 -24.92 -12.73 20.25
N ASP A 183 -26.11 -12.22 20.54
CA ASP A 183 -27.40 -12.83 20.21
C ASP A 183 -27.80 -12.63 18.73
N LYS A 184 -27.05 -11.83 17.97
CA LYS A 184 -27.31 -11.61 16.54
C LYS A 184 -26.65 -12.67 15.67
N PRO A 185 -27.17 -12.94 14.45
CA PRO A 185 -26.49 -13.82 13.49
C PRO A 185 -25.07 -13.33 13.15
N ILE A 186 -24.15 -14.26 12.88
CA ILE A 186 -22.73 -13.92 12.64
C ILE A 186 -22.55 -13.05 11.40
N GLU A 187 -23.30 -13.31 10.34
CA GLU A 187 -23.33 -12.47 9.13
C GLU A 187 -23.66 -11.01 9.46
N MET A 188 -24.62 -10.77 10.37
CA MET A 188 -24.99 -9.43 10.84
C MET A 188 -23.85 -8.79 11.63
N GLN A 189 -23.22 -9.54 12.54
CA GLN A 189 -22.11 -9.03 13.33
C GLN A 189 -20.92 -8.66 12.43
N LEU A 190 -20.53 -9.52 11.48
CA LEU A 190 -19.42 -9.27 10.55
C LEU A 190 -19.69 -8.07 9.64
N THR A 191 -20.87 -8.03 9.02
CA THR A 191 -21.23 -6.91 8.11
C THR A 191 -21.31 -5.59 8.87
N SER A 192 -21.82 -5.62 10.10
CA SER A 192 -21.88 -4.44 10.96
C SER A 192 -20.50 -3.98 11.42
N ALA A 193 -19.60 -4.92 11.73
CA ALA A 193 -18.21 -4.61 12.04
C ALA A 193 -17.52 -3.97 10.83
N LYS A 194 -17.77 -4.48 9.62
CA LYS A 194 -17.28 -3.86 8.37
C LYS A 194 -17.73 -2.42 8.21
N CYS A 195 -19.01 -2.11 8.42
CA CYS A 195 -19.49 -0.73 8.34
C CYS A 195 -18.70 0.20 9.27
N LEU A 196 -18.57 -0.17 10.55
CA LEU A 196 -17.83 0.61 11.54
C LEU A 196 -16.34 0.72 11.22
N THR A 197 -15.73 -0.39 10.78
CA THR A 197 -14.34 -0.41 10.33
C THR A 197 -14.11 0.53 9.15
N TYR A 198 -14.97 0.51 8.13
CA TYR A 198 -14.83 1.35 6.95
C TYR A 198 -15.05 2.82 7.28
N MET A 199 -16.05 3.14 8.11
CA MET A 199 -16.28 4.51 8.58
C MET A 199 -15.09 5.03 9.42
N CYS A 200 -14.46 4.18 10.22
CA CYS A 200 -13.24 4.52 10.95
C CYS A 200 -12.05 4.77 10.01
N ARG A 201 -11.80 3.85 9.06
CA ARG A 201 -10.71 3.96 8.08
C ARG A 201 -10.87 5.14 7.11
N ALA A 202 -12.10 5.56 6.86
CA ALA A 202 -12.43 6.77 6.10
C ALA A 202 -12.31 8.07 6.93
N GLY A 203 -11.93 7.98 8.22
CA GLY A 203 -11.75 9.13 9.12
C GLY A 203 -13.03 9.70 9.72
N ALA A 204 -14.18 9.04 9.52
CA ALA A 204 -15.47 9.51 10.04
C ALA A 204 -15.70 9.13 11.51
N ILE A 205 -15.09 8.02 11.97
CA ILE A 205 -15.07 7.60 13.37
C ILE A 205 -13.61 7.59 13.82
N GLN A 206 -13.32 8.21 14.96
CA GLN A 206 -11.97 8.20 15.53
C GLN A 206 -11.59 6.78 16.00
N THR A 207 -10.31 6.43 15.93
CA THR A 207 -9.82 5.09 16.29
C THR A 207 -9.96 4.80 17.78
N ASP A 208 -10.01 5.82 18.63
CA ASP A 208 -10.21 5.74 20.07
C ASP A 208 -11.70 5.70 20.51
N ASP A 209 -12.63 5.80 19.56
CA ASP A 209 -14.06 5.75 19.86
C ASP A 209 -14.45 4.40 20.47
N ASN A 210 -15.30 4.42 21.49
CA ASN A 210 -15.79 3.23 22.18
C ASN A 210 -16.46 2.21 21.23
N CYS A 211 -17.11 2.66 20.14
CA CYS A 211 -17.70 1.76 19.16
C CYS A 211 -16.63 0.96 18.39
N ILE A 212 -15.40 1.49 18.27
CA ILE A 212 -14.27 0.80 17.67
C ILE A 212 -13.58 -0.07 18.70
N VAL A 213 -13.02 0.56 19.75
CA VAL A 213 -12.15 -0.09 20.73
C VAL A 213 -12.88 -1.14 21.56
N LEU A 214 -14.10 -0.84 22.02
CA LEU A 214 -14.82 -1.72 22.96
C LEU A 214 -15.85 -2.63 22.29
N LYS A 215 -16.19 -2.40 21.02
CA LYS A 215 -17.23 -3.16 20.31
C LYS A 215 -16.72 -3.82 19.04
N THR A 216 -16.22 -3.05 18.07
CA THR A 216 -15.83 -3.56 16.75
C THR A 216 -14.61 -4.48 16.84
N LEU A 217 -13.50 -4.00 17.42
CA LEU A 217 -12.25 -4.76 17.51
C LEU A 217 -12.44 -6.08 18.27
N PRO A 218 -13.01 -6.13 19.50
CA PRO A 218 -13.22 -7.38 20.21
C PRO A 218 -14.17 -8.34 19.48
N SER A 219 -15.16 -7.81 18.76
CA SER A 219 -16.07 -8.64 17.96
C SER A 219 -15.34 -9.31 16.81
N LEU A 220 -14.48 -8.58 16.09
CA LEU A 220 -13.67 -9.12 14.99
C LEU A 220 -12.63 -10.13 15.50
N VAL A 221 -11.97 -9.87 16.63
CA VAL A 221 -11.05 -10.83 17.26
C VAL A 221 -11.77 -12.13 17.59
N ARG A 222 -12.99 -12.07 18.13
CA ARG A 222 -13.82 -13.25 18.39
C ARG A 222 -14.15 -14.03 17.12
N MET A 223 -14.30 -13.36 15.97
CA MET A 223 -14.56 -14.04 14.69
C MET A 223 -13.37 -14.86 14.22
N CYS A 224 -12.15 -14.58 14.69
CA CYS A 224 -10.96 -15.36 14.36
C CYS A 224 -10.85 -16.70 15.13
N SER A 225 -11.71 -16.94 16.12
CA SER A 225 -11.64 -18.13 16.97
C SER A 225 -11.97 -19.42 16.20
N LYS A 226 -11.39 -20.55 16.65
CA LYS A 226 -11.62 -21.89 16.07
C LYS A 226 -13.06 -22.41 16.15
N GLU A 227 -13.92 -21.74 16.93
CA GLU A 227 -15.34 -22.07 17.08
C GLU A 227 -16.19 -21.57 15.90
N ARG A 228 -15.61 -20.75 15.02
CA ARG A 228 -16.27 -20.14 13.87
C ARG A 228 -16.06 -20.94 12.61
N LEU A 229 -16.95 -20.73 11.64
CA LEU A 229 -16.81 -21.27 10.29
C LEU A 229 -15.56 -20.68 9.62
N LEU A 230 -15.00 -21.39 8.65
CA LEU A 230 -13.72 -20.99 8.02
C LEU A 230 -13.86 -19.64 7.32
N GLU A 231 -14.99 -19.40 6.67
CA GLU A 231 -15.33 -18.18 5.94
C GLU A 231 -15.48 -16.99 6.91
N GLU A 232 -16.12 -17.22 8.06
CA GLU A 232 -16.28 -16.22 9.13
C GLU A 232 -14.91 -15.83 9.73
N ARG A 233 -14.02 -16.81 9.88
CA ARG A 233 -12.65 -16.64 10.37
C ARG A 233 -11.80 -15.82 9.40
N VAL A 234 -11.94 -16.08 8.10
CA VAL A 234 -11.29 -15.31 7.05
C VAL A 234 -11.80 -13.87 7.07
N GLU A 235 -13.12 -13.67 7.00
CA GLU A 235 -13.71 -12.34 6.94
C GLU A 235 -13.41 -11.51 8.19
N GLY A 236 -13.47 -12.13 9.37
CA GLY A 236 -13.11 -11.50 10.63
C GLY A 236 -11.65 -11.04 10.67
N ALA A 237 -10.72 -11.92 10.27
CA ALA A 237 -9.29 -11.61 10.26
C ALA A 237 -8.93 -10.54 9.22
N GLU A 238 -9.50 -10.58 8.01
CA GLU A 238 -9.24 -9.57 6.98
C GLU A 238 -9.83 -8.20 7.36
N THR A 239 -11.04 -8.18 7.93
CA THR A 239 -11.66 -6.92 8.38
C THR A 239 -10.88 -6.33 9.57
N LEU A 240 -10.38 -7.17 10.48
CA LEU A 240 -9.54 -6.71 11.58
C LEU A 240 -8.19 -6.18 11.08
N ALA A 241 -7.56 -6.86 10.12
CA ALA A 241 -6.31 -6.42 9.51
C ALA A 241 -6.48 -5.01 8.93
N TYR A 242 -7.56 -4.79 8.17
CA TYR A 242 -7.85 -3.48 7.59
C TYR A 242 -8.14 -2.40 8.64
N LEU A 243 -8.83 -2.73 9.75
CA LEU A 243 -9.12 -1.80 10.83
C LEU A 243 -7.84 -1.25 11.49
N ILE A 244 -6.88 -2.13 11.78
CA ILE A 244 -5.72 -1.79 12.61
C ILE A 244 -4.49 -1.36 11.82
N GLU A 245 -4.48 -1.53 10.49
CA GLU A 245 -3.28 -1.42 9.63
C GLU A 245 -2.41 -0.18 9.89
N THR A 246 -3.02 0.98 10.13
CA THR A 246 -2.32 2.26 10.29
C THR A 246 -2.37 2.85 11.70
N ASP A 247 -2.95 2.16 12.68
CA ASP A 247 -3.13 2.69 14.04
C ASP A 247 -2.38 1.82 15.07
N VAL A 248 -1.36 2.42 15.70
CA VAL A 248 -0.46 1.73 16.64
C VAL A 248 -1.21 1.27 17.89
N GLU A 249 -2.16 2.06 18.39
CA GLU A 249 -2.90 1.72 19.61
C GLU A 249 -3.90 0.59 19.36
N LEU A 250 -4.61 0.59 18.22
CA LEU A 250 -5.45 -0.53 17.83
C LEU A 250 -4.63 -1.82 17.60
N GLN A 251 -3.42 -1.72 17.05
CA GLN A 251 -2.49 -2.86 16.94
C GLN A 251 -2.13 -3.42 18.32
N ARG A 252 -1.78 -2.53 19.27
CA ARG A 252 -1.49 -2.90 20.68
C ARG A 252 -2.66 -3.61 21.33
N ILE A 253 -3.86 -3.02 21.26
CA ILE A 253 -5.08 -3.59 21.84
C ILE A 253 -5.40 -4.95 21.21
N ALA A 254 -5.37 -5.06 19.87
CA ALA A 254 -5.62 -6.31 19.18
C ALA A 254 -4.61 -7.41 19.57
N SER A 255 -3.33 -7.06 19.74
CA SER A 255 -2.27 -8.02 20.06
C SER A 255 -2.43 -8.72 21.41
N ILE A 256 -3.12 -8.09 22.37
CA ILE A 256 -3.36 -8.62 23.71
C ILE A 256 -4.78 -9.17 23.91
N THR A 257 -5.67 -8.99 22.93
CA THR A 257 -7.08 -9.40 23.04
C THR A 257 -7.23 -10.89 22.70
N ASP A 258 -7.88 -11.65 23.60
CA ASP A 258 -8.26 -13.06 23.45
C ASP A 258 -7.18 -13.99 22.86
N HIS A 259 -5.90 -13.74 23.13
CA HIS A 259 -4.77 -14.49 22.56
C HIS A 259 -4.76 -14.56 21.02
N LEU A 260 -5.17 -13.47 20.35
CA LEU A 260 -5.29 -13.37 18.89
C LEU A 260 -4.09 -13.95 18.13
N ILE A 261 -2.87 -13.55 18.49
CA ILE A 261 -1.63 -14.01 17.83
C ILE A 261 -1.55 -15.55 17.84
N ALA A 262 -1.80 -16.18 19.00
CA ALA A 262 -1.78 -17.64 19.09
C ALA A 262 -2.92 -18.28 18.29
N MET A 263 -4.12 -17.69 18.29
CA MET A 263 -5.27 -18.21 17.51
C MET A 263 -5.00 -18.23 16.00
N LEU A 264 -4.30 -17.24 15.47
CA LEU A 264 -3.98 -17.18 14.04
C LEU A 264 -3.03 -18.29 13.60
N SER A 265 -2.23 -18.86 14.52
CA SER A 265 -1.39 -20.02 14.23
C SER A 265 -2.20 -21.24 13.74
N ASP A 266 -3.45 -21.38 14.18
CA ASP A 266 -4.33 -22.49 13.78
C ASP A 266 -4.74 -22.42 12.31
N TYR A 267 -4.66 -21.26 11.66
CA TYR A 267 -5.03 -21.09 10.25
C TYR A 267 -4.08 -21.86 9.33
N PHE A 268 -2.85 -22.13 9.78
CA PHE A 268 -1.83 -22.86 9.01
C PHE A 268 -1.92 -24.37 9.16
N LYS A 269 -2.77 -24.89 10.05
CA LYS A 269 -2.97 -26.34 10.25
C LYS A 269 -3.77 -26.99 9.12
N TYR A 270 -4.46 -26.19 8.31
CA TYR A 270 -5.25 -26.67 7.18
C TYR A 270 -4.34 -26.95 5.97
N PRO A 271 -4.47 -28.14 5.35
CA PRO A 271 -3.59 -28.55 4.26
C PRO A 271 -3.79 -27.65 3.02
N SER A 272 -2.70 -27.09 2.49
CA SER A 272 -2.69 -26.24 1.29
C SER A 272 -2.23 -26.95 0.02
N SER A 273 -1.88 -28.24 0.10
CA SER A 273 -1.42 -29.06 -1.04
C SER A 273 -2.35 -30.23 -1.33
N VAL A 274 -2.50 -30.54 -2.61
CA VAL A 274 -3.29 -31.68 -3.11
C VAL A 274 -2.82 -33.00 -2.51
N SER A 275 -1.50 -33.15 -2.33
CA SER A 275 -0.87 -34.36 -1.78
C SER A 275 -1.26 -34.67 -0.33
N ALA A 276 -1.76 -33.68 0.42
CA ALA A 276 -2.13 -33.82 1.82
C ALA A 276 -3.63 -34.14 2.03
N ILE A 277 -4.44 -34.15 0.97
CA ILE A 277 -5.90 -34.34 1.06
C ILE A 277 -6.28 -35.69 0.45
N THR A 278 -6.89 -36.54 1.26
CA THR A 278 -7.24 -37.93 0.89
C THR A 278 -8.61 -38.06 0.23
N ASP A 279 -9.50 -37.07 0.37
CA ASP A 279 -10.85 -37.07 -0.22
C ASP A 279 -10.95 -36.13 -1.42
N ILE A 280 -10.97 -36.73 -2.61
CA ILE A 280 -10.99 -36.02 -3.90
C ILE A 280 -12.29 -35.20 -4.08
N LYS A 281 -13.40 -35.58 -3.44
CA LYS A 281 -14.70 -34.92 -3.66
C LYS A 281 -14.81 -33.55 -3.00
N ARG A 282 -13.96 -33.25 -2.01
CA ARG A 282 -13.93 -31.96 -1.29
C ARG A 282 -12.62 -31.19 -1.51
N LEU A 283 -11.72 -31.74 -2.29
CA LEU A 283 -10.37 -31.24 -2.53
C LEU A 283 -10.32 -29.75 -2.90
N ASP A 284 -11.06 -29.33 -3.93
CA ASP A 284 -11.02 -27.94 -4.41
C ASP A 284 -11.59 -26.95 -3.38
N HIS A 285 -12.64 -27.37 -2.67
CA HIS A 285 -13.27 -26.56 -1.63
C HIS A 285 -12.33 -26.39 -0.43
N ASP A 286 -11.72 -27.47 0.04
CA ASP A 286 -10.85 -27.45 1.21
C ASP A 286 -9.54 -26.71 0.94
N LEU A 287 -8.98 -26.85 -0.27
CA LEU A 287 -7.80 -26.09 -0.71
C LEU A 287 -8.08 -24.58 -0.79
N LYS A 288 -9.23 -24.17 -1.33
CA LYS A 288 -9.61 -22.76 -1.42
C LYS A 288 -9.66 -22.13 -0.03
N HIS A 289 -10.37 -22.75 0.91
CA HIS A 289 -10.48 -22.21 2.27
C HIS A 289 -9.14 -22.25 3.02
N ALA A 290 -8.30 -23.26 2.80
CA ALA A 290 -6.95 -23.29 3.36
C ALA A 290 -6.09 -22.13 2.86
N HIS A 291 -6.18 -21.78 1.57
CA HIS A 291 -5.48 -20.62 1.00
C HIS A 291 -6.02 -19.30 1.55
N GLU A 292 -7.35 -19.15 1.64
CA GLU A 292 -8.00 -17.95 2.20
C GLU A 292 -7.64 -17.74 3.68
N LEU A 293 -7.60 -18.81 4.48
CA LEU A 293 -7.15 -18.75 5.87
C LEU A 293 -5.68 -18.30 5.97
N ARG A 294 -4.77 -18.92 5.21
CA ARG A 294 -3.34 -18.53 5.22
C ARG A 294 -3.15 -17.07 4.81
N GLN A 295 -3.84 -16.65 3.76
CA GLN A 295 -3.88 -15.26 3.31
C GLN A 295 -4.33 -14.32 4.44
N ALA A 296 -5.48 -14.60 5.06
CA ALA A 296 -6.04 -13.77 6.12
C ALA A 296 -5.13 -13.69 7.36
N ALA A 297 -4.54 -14.82 7.76
CA ALA A 297 -3.61 -14.87 8.88
C ALA A 297 -2.35 -14.03 8.62
N PHE A 298 -1.73 -14.17 7.43
CA PHE A 298 -0.56 -13.36 7.09
C PHE A 298 -0.90 -11.87 7.00
N LYS A 299 -2.04 -11.49 6.43
CA LYS A 299 -2.48 -10.08 6.40
C LYS A 299 -2.64 -9.49 7.79
N LEU A 300 -3.25 -10.25 8.71
CA LEU A 300 -3.47 -9.78 10.07
C LEU A 300 -2.15 -9.72 10.87
N TYR A 301 -1.24 -10.69 10.71
CA TYR A 301 0.10 -10.58 11.30
C TYR A 301 0.88 -9.38 10.76
N ALA A 302 0.82 -9.13 9.44
CA ALA A 302 1.45 -7.96 8.84
C ALA A 302 0.92 -6.65 9.43
N SER A 303 -0.41 -6.57 9.64
CA SER A 303 -1.05 -5.38 10.22
C SER A 303 -0.70 -5.21 11.70
N LEU A 304 -0.69 -6.30 12.47
CA LEU A 304 -0.29 -6.29 13.90
C LEU A 304 1.17 -5.85 14.09
N GLY A 305 2.09 -6.37 13.29
CA GLY A 305 3.52 -6.10 13.41
C GLY A 305 4.01 -4.84 12.68
N ALA A 306 3.10 -4.03 12.12
CA ALA A 306 3.45 -2.95 11.20
C ALA A 306 4.32 -1.89 11.87
N ASN A 307 3.94 -1.46 13.09
CA ASN A 307 4.52 -0.28 13.73
C ASN A 307 5.09 -0.53 15.14
N ASP A 308 4.89 -1.72 15.72
CA ASP A 308 5.28 -2.00 17.11
C ASP A 308 6.29 -3.16 17.21
N GLU A 309 7.43 -2.91 17.85
CA GLU A 309 8.54 -3.87 17.95
C GLU A 309 8.21 -5.06 18.85
N ASP A 310 7.50 -4.84 19.95
CA ASP A 310 7.13 -5.91 20.88
C ASP A 310 6.12 -6.86 20.23
N ILE A 311 5.23 -6.33 19.39
CA ILE A 311 4.30 -7.16 18.61
C ILE A 311 5.06 -7.99 17.57
N ARG A 312 6.02 -7.40 16.83
CA ARG A 312 6.87 -8.16 15.88
C ARG A 312 7.58 -9.32 16.56
N LYS A 313 8.16 -9.07 17.73
CA LYS A 313 8.82 -10.10 18.54
C LYS A 313 7.86 -11.24 18.91
N LYS A 314 6.67 -10.92 19.45
CA LYS A 314 5.63 -11.92 19.77
C LYS A 314 5.20 -12.75 18.57
N ILE A 315 5.07 -12.12 17.39
CA ILE A 315 4.70 -12.84 16.16
C ILE A 315 5.80 -13.83 15.77
N ILE A 316 7.07 -13.43 15.79
CA ILE A 316 8.18 -14.33 15.41
C ILE A 316 8.37 -15.47 16.42
N GLU A 317 8.14 -15.21 17.71
CA GLU A 317 8.18 -16.22 18.77
C GLU A 317 7.00 -17.22 18.69
N THR A 318 6.01 -16.97 17.83
CA THR A 318 4.93 -17.93 17.57
C THR A 318 5.50 -19.19 16.91
N GLU A 319 5.08 -20.36 17.39
CA GLU A 319 5.60 -21.65 16.97
C GLU A 319 5.60 -21.82 15.44
N ASN A 320 6.76 -22.17 14.88
CA ASN A 320 7.03 -22.38 13.45
C ASN A 320 6.66 -21.18 12.56
N MET A 321 6.62 -19.95 13.09
CA MET A 321 6.22 -18.77 12.31
C MET A 321 7.16 -18.52 11.13
N MET A 322 8.48 -18.60 11.33
CA MET A 322 9.44 -18.38 10.25
C MET A 322 9.32 -19.42 9.14
N ASP A 323 9.16 -20.71 9.48
CA ASP A 323 8.91 -21.77 8.49
C ASP A 323 7.62 -21.53 7.71
N ARG A 324 6.56 -21.06 8.39
CA ARG A 324 5.30 -20.69 7.73
C ARG A 324 5.51 -19.58 6.72
N ILE A 325 6.26 -18.53 7.07
CA ILE A 325 6.59 -17.43 6.15
C ILE A 325 7.38 -17.97 4.95
N VAL A 326 8.46 -18.71 5.18
CA VAL A 326 9.32 -19.29 4.13
C VAL A 326 8.50 -20.16 3.17
N ASN A 327 7.63 -21.02 3.70
CA ASN A 327 6.72 -21.83 2.89
C ASN A 327 5.71 -20.95 2.14
N GLY A 328 5.17 -19.92 2.78
CA GLY A 328 4.24 -18.95 2.19
C GLY A 328 4.82 -18.21 0.99
N LEU A 329 6.13 -17.90 1.00
CA LEU A 329 6.83 -17.31 -0.15
C LEU A 329 6.86 -18.23 -1.38
N SER A 330 6.69 -19.53 -1.19
CA SER A 330 6.73 -20.56 -2.24
C SER A 330 5.34 -21.13 -2.58
N GLU A 331 4.27 -20.61 -1.98
CA GLU A 331 2.89 -21.04 -2.25
C GLU A 331 2.47 -20.73 -3.69
N SER A 332 1.65 -21.60 -4.27
CA SER A 332 1.16 -21.46 -5.65
C SER A 332 0.21 -20.27 -5.78
N SER A 333 -0.65 -20.06 -4.78
CA SER A 333 -1.57 -18.94 -4.71
C SER A 333 -0.83 -17.61 -4.58
N ILE A 334 -0.98 -16.75 -5.59
CA ILE A 334 -0.39 -15.40 -5.62
C ILE A 334 -0.83 -14.59 -4.40
N LYS A 335 -2.10 -14.71 -3.98
CA LYS A 335 -2.64 -13.96 -2.83
C LYS A 335 -2.00 -14.40 -1.51
N VAL A 336 -1.76 -15.70 -1.32
CA VAL A 336 -1.07 -16.22 -0.13
C VAL A 336 0.38 -15.74 -0.14
N ARG A 337 1.06 -15.87 -1.29
CA ARG A 337 2.45 -15.44 -1.47
C ARG A 337 2.62 -13.93 -1.21
N LEU A 338 1.75 -13.09 -1.77
CA LEU A 338 1.73 -11.65 -1.51
C LEU A 338 1.56 -11.34 -0.02
N SER A 339 0.62 -12.02 0.64
CA SER A 339 0.36 -11.81 2.07
C SER A 339 1.55 -12.28 2.92
N ALA A 340 2.19 -13.39 2.59
CA ALA A 340 3.41 -13.86 3.24
C ALA A 340 4.56 -12.86 3.08
N VAL A 341 4.76 -12.30 1.88
CA VAL A 341 5.76 -11.25 1.63
C VAL A 341 5.44 -9.99 2.44
N ARG A 342 4.17 -9.57 2.54
CA ARG A 342 3.75 -8.44 3.40
C ARG A 342 4.03 -8.68 4.87
N CYS A 343 3.77 -9.90 5.35
CA CYS A 343 4.12 -10.31 6.71
C CYS A 343 5.63 -10.25 6.94
N LEU A 344 6.43 -10.81 6.02
CA LEU A 344 7.89 -10.77 6.09
C LEU A 344 8.40 -9.32 6.08
N HIS A 345 7.88 -8.47 5.20
CA HIS A 345 8.22 -7.05 5.12
C HIS A 345 7.96 -6.33 6.44
N SER A 346 6.82 -6.63 7.08
CA SER A 346 6.49 -6.04 8.37
C SER A 346 7.51 -6.41 9.44
N LEU A 347 7.85 -7.69 9.49
CA LEU A 347 8.79 -8.24 10.47
C LEU A 347 10.24 -7.80 10.20
N SER A 348 10.62 -7.57 8.93
CA SER A 348 11.97 -7.16 8.52
C SER A 348 12.34 -5.74 8.96
N ARG A 349 11.40 -4.97 9.50
CA ARG A 349 11.68 -3.66 10.13
C ARG A 349 12.38 -3.79 11.49
N SER A 350 12.43 -4.98 12.09
CA SER A 350 13.16 -5.22 13.33
C SER A 350 14.64 -5.52 13.06
N VAL A 351 15.52 -4.66 13.58
CA VAL A 351 16.98 -4.86 13.54
C VAL A 351 17.41 -6.17 14.18
N GLN A 352 16.78 -6.53 15.32
CA GLN A 352 17.12 -7.76 16.03
C GLN A 352 16.81 -8.99 15.16
N GLN A 353 15.66 -8.99 14.50
CA GLN A 353 15.17 -10.14 13.73
C GLN A 353 15.94 -10.33 12.43
N LEU A 354 16.35 -9.22 11.80
CA LEU A 354 17.27 -9.24 10.66
C LEU A 354 18.59 -9.95 11.00
N ARG A 355 19.10 -9.77 12.23
CA ARG A 355 20.39 -10.32 12.68
C ARG A 355 20.32 -11.77 13.16
N THR A 356 19.15 -12.24 13.60
CA THR A 356 18.99 -13.58 14.19
C THR A 356 18.06 -14.45 13.34
N SER A 357 16.75 -14.39 13.58
CA SER A 357 15.79 -15.35 13.06
C SER A 357 15.73 -15.39 11.54
N PHE A 358 15.96 -14.26 10.87
CA PHE A 358 15.95 -14.19 9.41
C PHE A 358 17.19 -14.86 8.80
N GLN A 359 18.32 -14.75 9.48
CA GLN A 359 19.55 -15.43 9.11
C GLN A 359 19.44 -16.93 9.33
N ASP A 360 18.93 -17.35 10.50
CA ASP A 360 18.80 -18.77 10.88
C ASP A 360 17.93 -19.56 9.89
N HIS A 361 16.91 -18.91 9.32
CA HIS A 361 15.99 -19.52 8.34
C HIS A 361 16.37 -19.19 6.88
N ALA A 362 17.47 -18.47 6.66
CA ALA A 362 17.94 -18.04 5.35
C ALA A 362 16.83 -17.44 4.46
N VAL A 363 15.98 -16.57 5.03
CA VAL A 363 14.76 -16.05 4.38
C VAL A 363 15.04 -15.30 3.08
N TRP A 364 16.27 -14.81 2.89
CA TRP A 364 16.72 -14.19 1.66
C TRP A 364 16.63 -15.13 0.46
N LYS A 365 16.86 -16.45 0.62
CA LYS A 365 16.83 -17.43 -0.48
C LYS A 365 15.44 -17.52 -1.14
N PRO A 366 14.35 -17.82 -0.42
CA PRO A 366 13.02 -17.84 -1.03
C PRO A 366 12.60 -16.44 -1.49
N LEU A 367 13.00 -15.36 -0.81
CA LEU A 367 12.70 -14.00 -1.27
C LEU A 367 13.34 -13.68 -2.63
N MET A 368 14.61 -14.06 -2.85
CA MET A 368 15.28 -13.90 -4.14
C MET A 368 14.59 -14.70 -5.25
N LYS A 369 14.06 -15.88 -4.95
CA LYS A 369 13.24 -16.64 -5.92
C LYS A 369 11.94 -15.92 -6.28
N VAL A 370 11.28 -15.30 -5.30
CA VAL A 370 10.07 -14.48 -5.55
C VAL A 370 10.41 -13.31 -6.47
N LEU A 371 11.54 -12.65 -6.25
CA LEU A 371 11.96 -11.48 -7.03
C LEU A 371 12.24 -11.77 -8.52
N GLN A 372 12.51 -13.01 -8.90
CA GLN A 372 12.82 -13.36 -10.28
C GLN A 372 11.58 -13.50 -11.19
N ASN A 373 10.44 -13.95 -10.66
CA ASN A 373 9.31 -14.41 -11.49
C ASN A 373 7.93 -13.98 -10.98
N ALA A 374 7.85 -13.04 -10.04
CA ALA A 374 6.57 -12.61 -9.49
C ALA A 374 5.96 -11.43 -10.29
N PRO A 375 4.63 -11.27 -10.30
CA PRO A 375 4.00 -10.08 -10.85
C PRO A 375 4.35 -8.83 -10.03
N ASP A 376 4.24 -7.65 -10.65
CA ASP A 376 4.57 -6.34 -10.06
C ASP A 376 4.02 -6.15 -8.65
N GLU A 377 2.77 -6.54 -8.39
CA GLU A 377 2.13 -6.40 -7.07
C GLU A 377 2.90 -7.11 -5.95
N VAL A 378 3.53 -8.25 -6.24
CA VAL A 378 4.36 -9.01 -5.30
C VAL A 378 5.79 -8.45 -5.30
N LEU A 379 6.33 -8.09 -6.47
CA LEU A 379 7.67 -7.53 -6.60
C LEU A 379 7.83 -6.23 -5.82
N VAL A 380 6.81 -5.38 -5.77
CA VAL A 380 6.86 -4.12 -4.99
C VAL A 380 7.13 -4.41 -3.52
N VAL A 381 6.38 -5.34 -2.92
CA VAL A 381 6.57 -5.68 -1.50
C VAL A 381 7.85 -6.49 -1.28
N ALA A 382 8.19 -7.38 -2.20
CA ALA A 382 9.39 -8.21 -2.11
C ALA A 382 10.67 -7.37 -2.19
N SER A 383 10.73 -6.40 -3.12
CA SER A 383 11.87 -5.48 -3.28
C SER A 383 11.98 -4.51 -2.09
N SER A 384 10.86 -4.04 -1.54
CA SER A 384 10.85 -3.27 -0.27
C SER A 384 11.39 -4.10 0.90
N THR A 385 11.04 -5.40 0.96
CA THR A 385 11.60 -6.33 1.95
C THR A 385 13.11 -6.50 1.77
N LEU A 386 13.57 -6.61 0.51
CA LEU A 386 14.98 -6.73 0.18
C LEU A 386 15.77 -5.48 0.61
N CYS A 387 15.19 -4.28 0.50
CA CYS A 387 15.80 -3.05 1.00
C CYS A 387 16.19 -3.16 2.48
N ASN A 388 15.32 -3.74 3.31
CA ASN A 388 15.61 -3.96 4.74
C ASN A 388 16.68 -5.04 4.96
N LEU A 389 16.68 -6.11 4.16
CA LEU A 389 17.70 -7.17 4.23
C LEU A 389 19.09 -6.72 3.77
N LEU A 390 19.19 -5.62 3.02
CA LEU A 390 20.44 -5.06 2.49
C LEU A 390 21.06 -3.98 3.38
N LEU A 391 20.45 -3.70 4.54
CA LEU A 391 21.06 -2.80 5.53
C LEU A 391 22.39 -3.38 6.03
N GLU A 392 23.36 -2.50 6.34
CA GLU A 392 24.74 -2.87 6.68
C GLU A 392 24.84 -3.95 7.78
N PHE A 393 23.99 -3.87 8.79
CA PHE A 393 24.04 -4.77 9.93
C PHE A 393 23.34 -6.12 9.69
N SER A 394 22.74 -6.33 8.51
CA SER A 394 22.04 -7.56 8.14
C SER A 394 23.02 -8.59 7.57
N PRO A 395 23.16 -9.77 8.20
CA PRO A 395 24.04 -10.84 7.72
C PRO A 395 23.58 -11.49 6.40
N SER A 396 22.40 -11.12 5.90
CA SER A 396 21.91 -11.56 4.60
C SER A 396 22.46 -10.72 3.44
N LYS A 397 23.14 -9.60 3.70
CA LYS A 397 23.63 -8.67 2.66
C LYS A 397 24.61 -9.35 1.70
N GLU A 398 25.63 -10.03 2.23
CA GLU A 398 26.67 -10.68 1.42
C GLU A 398 26.11 -11.86 0.60
N PRO A 399 25.33 -12.79 1.16
CA PRO A 399 24.72 -13.86 0.36
C PRO A 399 23.77 -13.35 -0.73
N ILE A 400 23.04 -12.26 -0.48
CA ILE A 400 22.19 -11.62 -1.49
C ILE A 400 23.03 -11.07 -2.63
N LEU A 401 24.13 -10.37 -2.32
CA LEU A 401 25.07 -9.85 -3.31
C LEU A 401 25.62 -10.98 -4.21
N GLU A 402 26.07 -12.08 -3.61
CA GLU A 402 26.60 -13.26 -4.31
C GLU A 402 25.57 -13.96 -5.21
N SER A 403 24.27 -13.74 -4.96
CA SER A 403 23.17 -14.32 -5.74
C SER A 403 22.77 -13.53 -6.99
N GLY A 404 23.59 -12.54 -7.40
CA GLY A 404 23.33 -11.72 -8.59
C GLY A 404 22.34 -10.58 -8.35
N ALA A 405 22.19 -10.12 -7.11
CA ALA A 405 21.20 -9.09 -6.77
C ALA A 405 21.45 -7.74 -7.48
N ILE A 406 22.70 -7.37 -7.81
CA ILE A 406 22.99 -6.10 -8.50
C ILE A 406 22.25 -6.01 -9.84
N GLU A 407 22.33 -7.05 -10.67
CA GLU A 407 21.68 -7.08 -11.99
C GLU A 407 20.16 -6.94 -11.87
N LEU A 408 19.56 -7.72 -10.95
CA LEU A 408 18.15 -7.63 -10.63
C LEU A 408 17.76 -6.20 -10.19
N LEU A 409 18.51 -5.61 -9.27
CA LEU A 409 18.18 -4.28 -8.74
C LEU A 409 18.32 -3.19 -9.81
N CYS A 410 19.32 -3.29 -10.68
CA CYS A 410 19.49 -2.39 -11.82
C CYS A 410 18.31 -2.49 -12.79
N SER A 411 17.78 -3.69 -13.07
CA SER A 411 16.60 -3.84 -13.93
C SER A 411 15.35 -3.22 -13.32
N LEU A 412 15.17 -3.31 -11.99
CA LEU A 412 14.06 -2.64 -11.29
C LEU A 412 14.10 -1.11 -11.46
N THR A 413 15.29 -0.50 -11.55
CA THR A 413 15.41 0.95 -11.77
C THR A 413 14.87 1.42 -13.11
N GLN A 414 14.69 0.52 -14.08
CA GLN A 414 14.17 0.80 -15.41
C GLN A 414 12.64 0.57 -15.51
N SER A 415 12.01 0.10 -14.43
CA SER A 415 10.57 -0.19 -14.43
C SER A 415 9.72 1.08 -14.57
N GLU A 416 8.65 0.98 -15.36
CA GLU A 416 7.61 2.02 -15.41
C GLU A 416 6.89 2.17 -14.07
N ASN A 417 6.83 1.09 -13.27
CA ASN A 417 6.25 1.10 -11.94
C ASN A 417 7.14 1.91 -10.98
N LEU A 418 6.63 3.08 -10.55
CA LEU A 418 7.34 4.00 -9.66
C LEU A 418 7.86 3.31 -8.38
N ALA A 419 7.07 2.43 -7.76
CA ALA A 419 7.46 1.79 -6.52
C ALA A 419 8.62 0.79 -6.73
N LEU A 420 8.63 0.05 -7.85
CA LEU A 420 9.75 -0.82 -8.22
C LEU A 420 11.01 -0.02 -8.49
N ARG A 421 10.88 1.10 -9.22
CA ARG A 421 12.00 1.99 -9.51
C ARG A 421 12.61 2.55 -8.22
N VAL A 422 11.79 3.08 -7.31
CA VAL A 422 12.23 3.57 -5.99
C VAL A 422 12.92 2.47 -5.18
N ASN A 423 12.33 1.27 -5.11
CA ASN A 423 12.90 0.15 -4.36
C ASN A 423 14.22 -0.35 -4.94
N GLY A 424 14.34 -0.41 -6.27
CA GLY A 424 15.59 -0.79 -6.94
C GLY A 424 16.75 0.14 -6.55
N ILE A 425 16.52 1.45 -6.62
CA ILE A 425 17.54 2.46 -6.29
C ILE A 425 17.83 2.46 -4.80
N TRP A 426 16.82 2.32 -3.95
CA TRP A 426 17.01 2.28 -2.51
C TRP A 426 17.81 1.04 -2.07
N ALA A 427 17.54 -0.12 -2.67
CA ALA A 427 18.30 -1.32 -2.43
C ALA A 427 19.77 -1.18 -2.89
N LEU A 428 20.02 -0.57 -4.05
CA LEU A 428 21.38 -0.26 -4.53
C LEU A 428 22.08 0.73 -3.60
N MET A 429 21.36 1.75 -3.10
CA MET A 429 21.88 2.71 -2.14
C MET A 429 22.34 2.00 -0.85
N ASN A 430 21.52 1.11 -0.29
CA ASN A 430 21.87 0.31 0.89
C ASN A 430 23.04 -0.64 0.62
N MET A 431 23.09 -1.22 -0.58
CA MET A 431 24.18 -2.09 -1.02
C MET A 431 25.50 -1.34 -1.11
N ALA A 432 25.51 -0.14 -1.70
CA ALA A 432 26.69 0.72 -1.85
C ALA A 432 27.23 1.28 -0.52
N PHE A 433 26.40 1.34 0.52
CA PHE A 433 26.80 1.85 1.82
C PHE A 433 27.90 0.95 2.43
N GLN A 434 29.06 1.56 2.72
CA GLN A 434 30.28 0.90 3.20
C GLN A 434 30.73 -0.29 2.35
N ALA A 435 30.42 -0.29 1.05
CA ALA A 435 30.80 -1.36 0.15
C ALA A 435 32.26 -1.25 -0.33
N GLU A 436 32.85 -2.40 -0.65
CA GLU A 436 34.14 -2.50 -1.33
C GLU A 436 34.11 -1.90 -2.74
N GLN A 437 35.29 -1.53 -3.25
CA GLN A 437 35.44 -0.92 -4.58
C GLN A 437 34.77 -1.71 -5.69
N LYS A 438 34.92 -3.04 -5.66
CA LYS A 438 34.38 -3.95 -6.66
C LYS A 438 32.86 -3.83 -6.75
N ILE A 439 32.18 -3.86 -5.61
CA ILE A 439 30.71 -3.75 -5.54
C ILE A 439 30.24 -2.41 -6.11
N LYS A 440 30.92 -1.31 -5.78
CA LYS A 440 30.58 0.02 -6.31
C LYS A 440 30.78 0.10 -7.83
N ALA A 441 31.84 -0.51 -8.35
CA ALA A 441 32.10 -0.62 -9.78
C ALA A 441 31.02 -1.45 -10.48
N ASP A 442 30.66 -2.61 -9.92
CA ASP A 442 29.61 -3.49 -10.44
C ASP A 442 28.24 -2.77 -10.49
N ILE A 443 27.90 -1.98 -9.46
CA ILE A 443 26.69 -1.15 -9.43
C ILE A 443 26.70 -0.11 -10.56
N LEU A 444 27.80 0.63 -10.73
CA LEU A 444 27.93 1.65 -11.77
C LEU A 444 27.87 1.05 -13.18
N GLN A 445 28.50 -0.11 -13.37
CA GLN A 445 28.45 -0.85 -14.63
C GLN A 445 27.02 -1.33 -14.92
N GLY A 446 26.32 -1.88 -13.92
CA GLY A 446 24.97 -2.41 -14.07
C GLY A 446 23.91 -1.34 -14.29
N LEU A 447 23.99 -0.18 -13.62
CA LEU A 447 23.09 0.94 -13.88
C LEU A 447 23.32 1.50 -15.29
N SER A 448 24.57 1.56 -15.75
CA SER A 448 25.02 2.44 -16.83
C SER A 448 24.96 3.92 -16.47
N THR A 449 25.77 4.72 -17.17
CA THR A 449 25.78 6.18 -16.98
C THR A 449 24.45 6.80 -17.40
N GLU A 450 23.84 6.34 -18.50
CA GLU A 450 22.58 6.87 -19.03
C GLU A 450 21.44 6.74 -18.03
N GLN A 451 21.23 5.54 -17.47
CA GLN A 451 20.18 5.33 -16.48
C GLN A 451 20.40 6.18 -15.22
N LEU A 452 21.64 6.27 -14.72
CA LEU A 452 21.94 7.08 -13.54
C LEU A 452 21.48 8.54 -13.74
N PHE A 453 21.66 9.10 -14.93
CA PHE A 453 21.19 10.45 -15.25
C PHE A 453 19.69 10.56 -15.42
N GLN A 454 19.07 9.56 -16.05
CA GLN A 454 17.62 9.52 -16.15
C GLN A 454 16.99 9.54 -14.75
N LEU A 455 17.58 8.82 -13.80
CA LEU A 455 17.16 8.81 -12.40
C LEU A 455 17.44 10.12 -11.65
N LEU A 456 18.59 10.78 -11.92
CA LEU A 456 18.90 12.12 -11.38
C LEU A 456 18.04 13.24 -11.98
N SER A 457 17.32 12.95 -13.06
CA SER A 457 16.39 13.89 -13.73
C SER A 457 14.94 13.45 -13.62
N ASP A 458 14.64 12.43 -12.80
CA ASP A 458 13.28 11.91 -12.61
C ASP A 458 12.41 12.98 -11.93
N SER A 459 11.18 13.13 -12.41
CA SER A 459 10.20 14.06 -11.85
C SER A 459 9.77 13.70 -10.42
N ASP A 460 9.90 12.42 -10.04
CA ASP A 460 9.57 11.97 -8.69
C ASP A 460 10.71 12.25 -7.71
N VAL A 461 10.40 13.04 -6.68
CA VAL A 461 11.38 13.46 -5.67
C VAL A 461 11.95 12.29 -4.88
N ASN A 462 11.20 11.19 -4.68
CA ASN A 462 11.74 10.02 -3.98
C ASN A 462 12.77 9.29 -4.83
N VAL A 463 12.51 9.14 -6.14
CA VAL A 463 13.50 8.59 -7.08
C VAL A 463 14.77 9.43 -7.05
N LEU A 464 14.64 10.75 -7.20
CA LEU A 464 15.77 11.68 -7.16
C LEU A 464 16.55 11.57 -5.84
N MET A 465 15.85 11.62 -4.70
CA MET A 465 16.46 11.55 -3.38
C MET A 465 17.21 10.25 -3.13
N LYS A 466 16.65 9.09 -3.52
CA LYS A 466 17.34 7.80 -3.39
C LYS A 466 18.55 7.71 -4.33
N THR A 467 18.45 8.32 -5.52
CA THR A 467 19.56 8.35 -6.49
C THR A 467 20.72 9.21 -5.98
N LEU A 468 20.43 10.38 -5.39
CA LEU A 468 21.44 11.20 -4.73
C LEU A 468 22.07 10.46 -3.53
N GLY A 469 21.26 9.76 -2.73
CA GLY A 469 21.76 8.91 -1.66
C GLY A 469 22.70 7.79 -2.16
N LEU A 470 22.34 7.14 -3.27
CA LEU A 470 23.19 6.15 -3.92
C LEU A 470 24.51 6.78 -4.38
N LEU A 471 24.46 7.92 -5.08
CA LEU A 471 25.64 8.62 -5.57
C LEU A 471 26.58 9.04 -4.42
N ARG A 472 26.00 9.53 -3.32
CA ARG A 472 26.75 9.85 -2.09
C ARG A 472 27.44 8.62 -1.49
N ASN A 473 26.76 7.47 -1.47
CA ASN A 473 27.33 6.22 -0.95
C ASN A 473 28.42 5.66 -1.89
N LEU A 474 28.29 5.83 -3.20
CA LEU A 474 29.32 5.46 -4.17
C LEU A 474 30.58 6.32 -3.94
N LEU A 475 30.40 7.63 -3.76
CA LEU A 475 31.45 8.61 -3.51
C LEU A 475 31.78 8.74 -2.01
N SER A 476 32.25 7.69 -1.34
CA SER A 476 32.40 7.71 0.13
C SER A 476 33.82 7.53 0.69
N THR A 477 34.80 7.15 -0.13
CA THR A 477 36.21 7.00 0.30
C THR A 477 37.12 7.54 -0.79
N ARG A 478 38.25 8.18 -0.42
CA ARG A 478 39.12 8.89 -1.38
C ARG A 478 39.48 8.07 -2.63
N PRO A 479 39.97 6.82 -2.54
CA PRO A 479 40.31 6.05 -3.74
C PRO A 479 39.10 5.79 -4.65
N HIS A 480 37.92 5.57 -4.07
CA HIS A 480 36.69 5.35 -4.84
C HIS A 480 36.20 6.66 -5.47
N ILE A 481 36.26 7.77 -4.73
CA ILE A 481 35.90 9.10 -5.22
C ILE A 481 36.76 9.43 -6.45
N ASP A 482 38.08 9.34 -6.32
CA ASP A 482 39.00 9.67 -7.41
C ASP A 482 38.80 8.76 -8.63
N GLN A 483 38.63 7.45 -8.43
CA GLN A 483 38.37 6.52 -9.53
C GLN A 483 37.06 6.83 -10.26
N ILE A 484 35.96 7.01 -9.53
CA ILE A 484 34.63 7.28 -10.12
C ILE A 484 34.65 8.63 -10.84
N MET A 485 35.20 9.66 -10.20
CA MET A 485 35.27 11.01 -10.78
C MET A 485 36.24 11.10 -11.96
N SER A 486 37.26 10.25 -12.04
CA SER A 486 38.13 10.18 -13.23
C SER A 486 37.38 9.72 -14.49
N THR A 487 36.39 8.83 -14.31
CA THR A 487 35.66 8.20 -15.43
C THR A 487 34.33 8.91 -15.73
N HIS A 488 33.62 9.36 -14.68
CA HIS A 488 32.27 9.92 -14.76
C HIS A 488 32.18 11.35 -14.21
N GLY A 489 33.30 12.01 -13.92
CA GLY A 489 33.31 13.29 -13.21
C GLY A 489 32.59 14.42 -13.96
N LYS A 490 32.82 14.56 -15.27
CA LYS A 490 32.13 15.60 -16.07
C LYS A 490 30.62 15.46 -15.98
N GLN A 491 30.18 14.21 -16.12
CA GLN A 491 28.80 13.81 -16.06
C GLN A 491 28.16 14.12 -14.70
N ILE A 492 28.78 13.64 -13.61
CA ILE A 492 28.31 13.85 -12.25
C ILE A 492 28.24 15.35 -11.93
N MET A 493 29.29 16.12 -12.28
CA MET A 493 29.32 17.56 -12.06
C MET A 493 28.20 18.28 -12.81
N GLN A 494 27.89 17.89 -14.06
CA GLN A 494 26.78 18.47 -14.81
C GLN A 494 25.42 18.22 -14.12
N ALA A 495 25.14 17.00 -13.65
CA ALA A 495 23.92 16.72 -12.91
C ALA A 495 23.83 17.53 -11.61
N VAL A 496 24.93 17.59 -10.86
CA VAL A 496 25.01 18.38 -9.62
C VAL A 496 24.70 19.86 -9.88
N THR A 497 25.27 20.45 -10.94
CA THR A 497 24.98 21.84 -11.33
C THR A 497 23.49 22.03 -11.61
N LEU A 498 22.90 21.18 -12.46
CA LEU A 498 21.49 21.28 -12.84
C LEU A 498 20.55 21.19 -11.61
N ILE A 499 20.84 20.29 -10.66
CA ILE A 499 20.04 20.13 -9.45
C ILE A 499 20.19 21.34 -8.51
N LEU A 500 21.39 21.93 -8.39
CA LEU A 500 21.58 23.12 -7.56
C LEU A 500 20.95 24.38 -8.16
N GLU A 501 20.83 24.43 -9.48
CA GLU A 501 20.15 25.50 -10.22
C GLU A 501 18.63 25.36 -10.22
N GLY A 502 18.14 24.12 -10.23
CA GLY A 502 16.71 23.81 -10.24
C GLY A 502 15.95 24.24 -8.98
N GLU A 503 14.63 24.33 -9.14
CA GLU A 503 13.69 24.54 -8.05
C GLU A 503 13.41 23.21 -7.34
N HIS A 504 14.32 22.84 -6.42
CA HIS A 504 14.17 21.67 -5.57
C HIS A 504 14.06 22.06 -4.09
N ASN A 505 13.48 21.15 -3.29
CA ASN A 505 13.37 21.32 -1.84
C ASN A 505 14.75 21.33 -1.14
N ILE A 506 14.73 21.67 0.14
CA ILE A 506 15.95 21.80 0.97
C ILE A 506 16.69 20.45 1.03
N GLU A 507 15.97 19.34 1.17
CA GLU A 507 16.54 18.01 1.32
C GLU A 507 17.34 17.57 0.08
N VAL A 508 16.80 17.82 -1.12
CA VAL A 508 17.49 17.52 -2.39
C VAL A 508 18.77 18.35 -2.50
N LYS A 509 18.69 19.66 -2.25
CA LYS A 509 19.85 20.56 -2.32
C LYS A 509 20.92 20.21 -1.29
N GLU A 510 20.50 19.83 -0.08
CA GLU A 510 21.38 19.35 0.98
C GLU A 510 22.16 18.09 0.55
N GLN A 511 21.48 17.08 -0.01
CA GLN A 511 22.16 15.87 -0.49
C GLN A 511 23.14 16.18 -1.61
N THR A 512 22.78 17.07 -2.55
CA THR A 512 23.66 17.49 -3.63
C THR A 512 24.92 18.21 -3.12
N LEU A 513 24.79 19.08 -2.12
CA LEU A 513 25.93 19.71 -1.45
C LEU A 513 26.80 18.69 -0.70
N CYS A 514 26.20 17.66 -0.09
CA CYS A 514 26.95 16.58 0.55
C CYS A 514 27.75 15.75 -0.46
N ILE A 515 27.23 15.55 -1.67
CA ILE A 515 27.96 14.91 -2.78
C ILE A 515 29.17 15.76 -3.17
N LEU A 516 29.00 17.09 -3.31
CA LEU A 516 30.13 18.00 -3.55
C LEU A 516 31.16 17.95 -2.42
N ALA A 517 30.72 17.84 -1.16
CA ALA A 517 31.64 17.69 -0.05
C ALA A 517 32.46 16.40 -0.11
N ASN A 518 31.84 15.29 -0.52
CA ASN A 518 32.55 14.03 -0.75
C ASN A 518 33.52 14.15 -1.94
N ILE A 519 33.13 14.80 -3.04
CA ILE A 519 34.03 15.05 -4.18
C ILE A 519 35.24 15.90 -3.73
N ALA A 520 35.01 16.90 -2.88
CA ALA A 520 36.05 17.76 -2.31
C ALA A 520 37.05 17.01 -1.40
N ASP A 521 36.66 15.86 -0.84
CA ASP A 521 37.55 15.01 -0.04
C ASP A 521 38.52 14.17 -0.91
N GLY A 522 38.14 13.87 -2.17
CA GLY A 522 38.96 13.09 -3.10
C GLY A 522 40.21 13.85 -3.57
N THR A 523 41.34 13.16 -3.71
CA THR A 523 42.66 13.74 -3.98
C THR A 523 42.71 14.54 -5.27
N THR A 524 42.22 13.94 -6.37
CA THR A 524 42.19 14.56 -7.70
C THR A 524 40.79 15.04 -8.06
N ALA A 525 39.76 14.43 -7.49
CA ALA A 525 38.37 14.79 -7.74
C ALA A 525 38.04 16.24 -7.36
N LYS A 526 38.68 16.79 -6.31
CA LYS A 526 38.46 18.18 -5.88
C LYS A 526 38.82 19.22 -6.94
N GLU A 527 39.71 18.90 -7.87
CA GLU A 527 40.07 19.79 -8.99
C GLU A 527 38.88 20.06 -9.91
N LEU A 528 37.93 19.13 -10.03
CA LEU A 528 36.70 19.34 -10.79
C LEU A 528 35.80 20.41 -10.17
N ILE A 529 35.90 20.62 -8.86
CA ILE A 529 35.22 21.72 -8.15
C ILE A 529 36.04 23.00 -8.31
N MET A 530 37.35 22.94 -8.05
CA MET A 530 38.22 24.12 -8.08
C MET A 530 38.33 24.78 -9.46
N THR A 531 38.17 24.01 -10.54
CA THR A 531 38.16 24.52 -11.92
C THR A 531 36.77 24.98 -12.41
N ASN A 532 35.73 24.80 -11.61
CA ASN A 532 34.35 25.15 -11.95
C ASN A 532 33.86 26.35 -11.13
N ASP A 533 34.01 27.55 -11.69
CA ASP A 533 33.66 28.79 -11.00
C ASP A 533 32.16 28.89 -10.67
N ASP A 534 31.27 28.34 -11.51
CA ASP A 534 29.83 28.33 -11.25
C ASP A 534 29.50 27.52 -9.99
N ILE A 535 30.09 26.33 -9.84
CA ILE A 535 29.94 25.51 -8.63
C ILE A 535 30.49 26.22 -7.41
N LEU A 536 31.67 26.87 -7.50
CA LEU A 536 32.23 27.64 -6.39
C LEU A 536 31.30 28.79 -5.96
N GLN A 537 30.71 29.52 -6.92
CA GLN A 537 29.72 30.56 -6.61
C GLN A 537 28.44 29.98 -6.00
N LYS A 538 27.99 28.80 -6.43
CA LYS A 538 26.84 28.11 -5.82
C LYS A 538 27.13 27.68 -4.39
N ILE A 539 28.30 27.09 -4.12
CA ILE A 539 28.72 26.72 -2.75
C ILE A 539 28.75 27.99 -1.87
N LYS A 540 29.37 29.07 -2.36
CA LYS A 540 29.38 30.37 -1.68
C LYS A 540 27.98 30.90 -1.37
N TYR A 541 27.07 30.83 -2.34
CA TYR A 541 25.66 31.21 -2.17
C TYR A 541 25.00 30.40 -1.03
N TYR A 542 25.16 29.08 -1.02
CA TYR A 542 24.54 28.22 -0.02
C TYR A 542 25.14 28.37 1.39
N MET A 543 26.41 28.78 1.53
CA MET A 543 26.98 29.15 2.84
C MET A 543 26.26 30.35 3.49
N SER A 544 25.72 31.25 2.67
CA SER A 544 24.98 32.43 3.14
C SER A 544 23.47 32.24 3.12
N HIS A 545 22.97 31.03 2.86
CA HIS A 545 21.54 30.75 2.81
C HIS A 545 20.89 30.94 4.19
N SER A 546 19.59 31.25 4.21
CA SER A 546 18.81 31.33 5.45
C SER A 546 18.61 29.98 6.17
N ASN A 547 18.97 28.86 5.54
CA ASN A 547 18.68 27.52 6.06
C ASN A 547 19.97 26.85 6.56
N ALA A 548 20.02 26.57 7.86
CA ALA A 548 21.21 26.02 8.51
C ALA A 548 21.70 24.69 7.91
N LYS A 549 20.82 23.82 7.42
CA LYS A 549 21.24 22.55 6.79
C LYS A 549 22.05 22.77 5.51
N LEU A 550 21.58 23.70 4.66
CA LEU A 550 22.28 24.07 3.43
C LEU A 550 23.62 24.75 3.74
N GLN A 551 23.64 25.62 4.75
CA GLN A 551 24.87 26.26 5.21
C GLN A 551 25.89 25.23 5.71
N LEU A 552 25.47 24.28 6.56
CA LEU A 552 26.32 23.22 7.09
C LEU A 552 26.88 22.33 5.98
N ALA A 553 26.06 21.92 5.01
CA ALA A 553 26.49 21.10 3.89
C ALA A 553 27.49 21.83 2.98
N ALA A 554 27.23 23.10 2.64
CA ALA A 554 28.14 23.93 1.86
C ALA A 554 29.47 24.18 2.59
N MET A 555 29.40 24.46 3.90
CA MET A 555 30.61 24.61 4.72
C MET A 555 31.43 23.32 4.79
N PHE A 556 30.79 22.16 4.87
CA PHE A 556 31.51 20.89 4.88
C PHE A 556 32.32 20.68 3.59
N CYS A 557 31.76 21.07 2.44
CA CYS A 557 32.50 21.10 1.18
C CYS A 557 33.71 22.04 1.24
N ILE A 558 33.53 23.28 1.72
CA ILE A 558 34.64 24.23 1.87
C ILE A 558 35.71 23.70 2.82
N SER A 559 35.34 23.11 3.96
CA SER A 559 36.30 22.54 4.92
C SER A 559 37.20 21.48 4.28
N ASN A 560 36.68 20.66 3.38
CA ASN A 560 37.47 19.66 2.67
C ASN A 560 38.38 20.29 1.59
N LEU A 561 37.98 21.38 0.95
CA LEU A 561 38.80 22.08 -0.05
C LEU A 561 39.98 22.83 0.56
N ILE A 562 39.80 23.40 1.76
CA ILE A 562 40.80 24.24 2.44
C ILE A 562 41.74 23.46 3.36
N TRP A 563 41.58 22.14 3.49
CA TRP A 563 42.39 21.32 4.40
C TRP A 563 43.88 21.52 4.09
N ASN A 564 44.62 22.06 5.06
CA ASN A 564 45.95 22.61 4.79
C ASN A 564 47.04 21.54 4.63
N GLU A 565 46.84 20.34 5.19
CA GLU A 565 47.80 19.23 5.12
C GLU A 565 47.86 18.53 3.75
N GLU A 566 46.99 18.91 2.81
CA GLU A 566 46.96 18.30 1.47
C GLU A 566 47.74 19.10 0.43
N GLU A 567 48.31 18.39 -0.56
CA GLU A 567 49.01 19.02 -1.67
C GLU A 567 48.11 20.00 -2.43
N GLY A 568 48.67 21.15 -2.83
CA GLY A 568 47.94 22.22 -3.52
C GLY A 568 46.97 23.02 -2.63
N SER A 569 46.98 22.83 -1.31
CA SER A 569 46.08 23.53 -0.37
C SER A 569 46.19 25.05 -0.46
N GLN A 570 47.41 25.60 -0.56
CA GLN A 570 47.64 27.04 -0.64
C GLN A 570 46.94 27.69 -1.85
N GLU A 571 47.08 27.11 -3.05
CA GLU A 571 46.44 27.62 -4.26
C GLU A 571 44.91 27.58 -4.15
N ARG A 572 44.37 26.49 -3.59
CA ARG A 572 42.92 26.37 -3.34
C ARG A 572 42.44 27.41 -2.34
N GLN A 573 43.15 27.58 -1.24
CA GLN A 573 42.83 28.57 -0.21
C GLN A 573 42.84 29.99 -0.78
N ASP A 574 43.86 30.35 -1.56
CA ASP A 574 43.96 31.69 -2.15
C ASP A 574 42.83 31.96 -3.15
N LYS A 575 42.50 30.98 -4.01
CA LYS A 575 41.34 31.11 -4.90
C LYS A 575 40.03 31.28 -4.11
N LEU A 576 39.82 30.51 -3.04
CA LEU A 576 38.63 30.61 -2.19
C LEU A 576 38.59 31.94 -1.41
N ARG A 577 39.76 32.50 -1.05
CA ARG A 577 39.89 33.82 -0.45
C ARG A 577 39.48 34.91 -1.44
N ASP A 578 39.95 34.85 -2.67
CA ASP A 578 39.66 35.83 -3.73
C ASP A 578 38.17 35.91 -4.08
N ILE A 579 37.45 34.77 -4.03
CA ILE A 579 36.00 34.76 -4.23
C ILE A 579 35.21 35.16 -2.97
N GLY A 580 35.87 35.46 -1.85
CA GLY A 580 35.25 35.96 -0.62
C GLY A 580 34.67 34.91 0.33
N ILE A 581 35.19 33.67 0.32
CA ILE A 581 34.77 32.63 1.30
C ILE A 581 35.15 33.01 2.73
N VAL A 582 36.33 33.61 2.91
CA VAL A 582 36.86 33.98 4.25
C VAL A 582 35.93 34.96 4.98
N ASP A 583 35.36 35.94 4.27
CA ASP A 583 34.41 36.90 4.84
C ASP A 583 33.13 36.21 5.35
N ILE A 584 32.64 35.23 4.60
CA ILE A 584 31.47 34.43 4.98
C ILE A 584 31.80 33.58 6.21
N LEU A 585 32.99 32.95 6.25
CA LEU A 585 33.43 32.19 7.42
C LEU A 585 33.52 33.07 8.67
N HIS A 586 34.03 34.30 8.57
CA HIS A 586 34.03 35.24 9.69
C HIS A 586 32.61 35.58 10.14
N LYS A 587 31.67 35.82 9.22
CA LYS A 587 30.26 36.06 9.56
C LYS A 587 29.63 34.84 10.26
N LEU A 588 29.88 33.63 9.76
CA LEU A 588 29.35 32.40 10.35
C LEU A 588 29.99 32.05 11.70
N SER A 589 31.24 32.47 11.95
CA SER A 589 31.92 32.31 13.24
C SER A 589 31.27 33.12 14.38
N GLN A 590 30.36 34.04 14.03
CA GLN A 590 29.55 34.85 14.93
C GLN A 590 28.07 34.43 14.92
N SER A 591 27.74 33.32 14.24
CA SER A 591 26.38 32.79 14.19
C SER A 591 25.88 32.41 15.59
N SER A 592 24.58 32.59 15.82
CA SER A 592 23.90 32.10 17.03
C SER A 592 23.72 30.58 17.03
N ASP A 593 23.86 29.92 15.86
CA ASP A 593 23.88 28.46 15.76
C ASP A 593 25.28 27.94 16.16
N PRO A 594 25.40 27.16 17.25
CA PRO A 594 26.69 26.67 17.73
C PRO A 594 27.42 25.78 16.73
N ASN A 595 26.71 24.93 15.98
CA ASN A 595 27.34 24.03 15.01
C ASN A 595 27.93 24.82 13.83
N LEU A 596 27.21 25.84 13.36
CA LEU A 596 27.72 26.72 12.32
C LEU A 596 28.94 27.51 12.81
N CYS A 597 28.83 28.07 14.01
CA CYS A 597 29.87 28.87 14.65
C CYS A 597 31.18 28.07 14.82
N ASP A 598 31.09 26.87 15.40
CA ASP A 598 32.25 26.03 15.68
C ASP A 598 32.92 25.55 14.40
N LYS A 599 32.14 25.08 13.41
CA LYS A 599 32.69 24.65 12.10
C LYS A 599 33.35 25.81 11.36
N ALA A 600 32.77 27.00 11.39
CA ALA A 600 33.35 28.17 10.75
C ALA A 600 34.68 28.59 11.40
N LYS A 601 34.78 28.53 12.74
CA LYS A 601 36.04 28.77 13.46
C LYS A 601 37.11 27.74 13.10
N THR A 602 36.76 26.46 13.04
CA THR A 602 37.68 25.40 12.62
C THR A 602 38.16 25.62 11.18
N ALA A 603 37.26 26.01 10.27
CA ALA A 603 37.62 26.34 8.89
C ALA A 603 38.57 27.54 8.81
N LEU A 604 38.35 28.60 9.60
CA LEU A 604 39.25 29.76 9.66
C LEU A 604 40.65 29.41 10.15
N GLN A 605 40.78 28.45 11.07
CA GLN A 605 42.09 27.99 11.56
C GLN A 605 42.92 27.35 10.44
N GLN A 606 42.29 26.72 9.44
CA GLN A 606 42.99 26.13 8.30
C GLN A 606 43.68 27.16 7.39
N TYR A 607 43.22 28.42 7.40
CA TYR A 607 43.85 29.52 6.66
C TYR A 607 45.03 30.19 7.39
N LEU A 608 45.20 29.89 8.68
CA LEU A 608 46.19 30.53 9.56
C LEU A 608 47.41 29.64 9.83
N ALA A 609 47.30 28.35 9.53
CA ALA A 609 48.30 27.31 9.73
C ALA A 609 48.88 26.89 8.39
#